data_AF-A0A7C7MPT6-F1
#
_entry.id   AF-A0A7C7MPT6-F1
#
_cell.length_a   1.000
_cell.length_b   1.000
_cell.length_c   1.000
_cell.angle_alpha   90.00
_cell.angle_beta   90.00
_cell.angle_gamma   90.00
#
_symmetry.space_group_name_H-M   'P 1'
#
loop_
_entity.id
_entity.type
_entity.pdbx_description
1 polymer ?
#
loop_
_entity_poly.entity_id
_entity_poly.type
_entity_poly.pdbx_seq_one_letter_code
_entity_poly.pdbx_strand_id
1 'polypeptide(L)' 'EGGFHEKLTNIILDDLVSSCRPRTMKIVGDFNVRGGIHTTVTVEHLSKAKKSAKKKGK' A
#
# COMPACT_ATOMS: atom_id res chain seq x y z
N GLU A 1 15.72 -5.56 -12.75
CA GLU A 1 14.76 -4.47 -12.51
C GLU A 1 13.53 -4.99 -11.74
N GLY A 2 13.65 -5.29 -10.44
CA GLY A 2 12.60 -5.93 -9.64
C GLY A 2 11.67 -4.97 -8.87
N GLY A 3 11.68 -3.67 -9.18
CA GLY A 3 11.03 -2.65 -8.34
C GLY A 3 9.71 -2.06 -8.87
N PHE A 4 9.26 -2.44 -10.07
CA PHE A 4 8.11 -1.78 -10.70
C PHE A 4 6.78 -2.17 -10.04
N HIS A 5 6.54 -3.48 -9.89
CA HIS A 5 5.33 -4.03 -9.30
C HIS A 5 5.18 -3.65 -7.82
N GLU A 6 6.29 -3.65 -7.07
CA GLU A 6 6.30 -3.29 -5.65
C GLU A 6 6.06 -1.79 -5.43
N LYS A 7 6.66 -0.94 -6.26
CA LYS A 7 6.44 0.52 -6.19
C LYS A 7 5.00 0.89 -6.54
N LEU A 8 4.42 0.28 -7.58
CA LEU A 8 3.02 0.50 -7.94
C LEU A 8 2.08 0.07 -6.82
N THR A 9 2.28 -1.12 -6.25
CA THR A 9 1.42 -1.63 -5.18
C THR A 9 1.48 -0.74 -3.93
N ASN A 10 2.66 -0.18 -3.60
CA ASN A 10 2.80 0.79 -2.51
C ASN A 10 2.09 2.13 -2.79
N ILE A 11 2.14 2.65 -4.02
CA ILE A 11 1.43 3.88 -4.40
C ILE A 11 -0.08 3.68 -4.25
N ILE A 12 -0.61 2.55 -4.71
CA ILE A 12 -2.03 2.22 -4.59
C ILE A 12 -2.43 2.13 -3.10
N LEU A 13 -1.60 1.49 -2.27
CA LEU A 13 -1.85 1.43 -0.83
C LEU A 13 -1.88 2.81 -0.19
N ASP A 14 -0.93 3.68 -0.51
CA ASP A 14 -0.85 5.03 0.07
C ASP A 14 -2.08 5.88 -0.27
N ASP A 15 -2.52 5.85 -1.54
CA ASP A 15 -3.69 6.60 -1.98
C ASP A 15 -4.99 6.13 -1.31
N LEU A 16 -5.15 4.81 -1.18
CA LEU A 16 -6.29 4.21 -0.49
C LEU A 16 -6.26 4.47 1.02
N VAL A 17 -5.08 4.44 1.64
CA VAL A 17 -4.93 4.78 3.06
C VAL A 17 -5.23 6.26 3.31
N SER A 18 -4.76 7.14 2.44
CA SER A 18 -5.02 8.58 2.50
C SER A 18 -6.52 8.89 2.39
N SER A 19 -7.19 8.24 1.44
CA SER A 19 -8.61 8.45 1.16
C SER A 19 -9.53 7.81 2.20
N CYS A 20 -9.27 6.57 2.61
CA CYS A 20 -10.17 5.80 3.48
C CYS A 20 -9.80 5.86 4.97
N ARG A 21 -8.56 6.24 5.31
CA ARG A 21 -8.03 6.24 6.69
C ARG A 21 -8.33 4.94 7.45
N PRO A 22 -8.03 3.77 6.88
CA PRO A 22 -8.35 2.49 7.48
C PRO A 22 -7.50 2.22 8.74
N ARG A 23 -8.02 1.43 9.67
CA ARG A 23 -7.21 0.88 10.78
C ARG A 23 -6.23 -0.18 10.29
N THR A 24 -6.70 -1.04 9.39
CA THR A 24 -5.91 -2.06 8.72
C THR A 24 -6.32 -2.13 7.25
N MET A 25 -5.37 -2.33 6.36
CA MET A 25 -5.63 -2.54 4.93
C MET A 25 -4.57 -3.46 4.35
N LYS A 26 -4.98 -4.39 3.49
CA LYS A 26 -4.11 -5.33 2.81
C LYS A 26 -4.41 -5.28 1.32
N ILE A 27 -3.36 -5.21 0.50
CA ILE A 27 -3.46 -5.22 -0.95
C ILE A 27 -2.58 -6.33 -1.50
N VAL A 28 -3.15 -7.11 -2.41
CA VAL A 28 -2.46 -8.20 -3.11
C VAL A 28 -2.47 -7.86 -4.60
N GLY A 29 -1.30 -7.56 -5.15
CA GLY A 29 -1.08 -7.40 -6.57
C GLY A 29 -0.61 -8.72 -7.18
N ASP A 30 -1.45 -9.35 -7.99
CA ASP A 30 -1.09 -10.51 -8.79
C ASP A 30 -0.59 -10.05 -10.16
N PHE A 31 0.72 -10.18 -10.41
CA PHE A 31 1.35 -9.71 -11.65
C PHE A 31 1.75 -10.89 -12.53
N ASN A 32 1.17 -10.94 -13.73
CA ASN A 32 1.47 -11.95 -14.74
C ASN A 32 2.62 -11.48 -15.64
N VAL A 33 3.87 -11.73 -15.21
CA VAL A 33 5.09 -11.18 -15.83
C VAL A 33 5.58 -12.05 -17.00
N ARG A 34 4.68 -12.43 -17.93
CA ARG A 34 4.94 -13.26 -19.13
C ARG A 34 5.63 -14.62 -18.86
N GLY A 35 5.54 -15.54 -19.82
CA GLY A 35 6.35 -16.77 -19.82
C GLY A 35 6.12 -17.75 -18.66
N GLY A 36 4.91 -17.76 -18.06
CA GLY A 36 4.56 -18.70 -16.98
C GLY A 36 5.10 -18.33 -15.59
N ILE A 37 5.72 -17.15 -15.43
CA ILE A 37 6.19 -16.64 -14.15
C ILE A 37 5.19 -15.61 -13.62
N HIS A 38 4.53 -15.93 -12.50
CA HIS A 38 3.69 -14.99 -11.76
C HIS A 38 4.50 -14.39 -10.61
N THR A 39 4.22 -13.13 -10.28
CA THR A 39 4.77 -12.48 -9.09
C THR A 39 3.62 -11.90 -8.30
N THR A 40 3.37 -12.44 -7.12
CA THR A 40 2.39 -11.89 -6.19
C THR A 40 3.11 -10.97 -5.22
N VAL A 41 2.74 -9.69 -5.22
CA VAL A 41 3.22 -8.70 -4.24
C VAL A 41 2.10 -8.46 -3.24
N THR A 42 2.41 -8.59 -1.95
CA THR A 42 1.47 -8.26 -0.87
C THR A 42 2.01 -7.09 -0.07
N VAL A 43 1.19 -6.05 0.11
CA VAL A 43 1.49 -4.90 0.98
C VAL A 43 0.40 -4.75 2.02
N GLU A 44 0.81 -4.37 3.24
CA GLU A 44 -0.08 -4.27 4.39
C GLU A 44 0.12 -2.93 5.09
N HIS A 45 -0.97 -2.22 5.33
CA HIS A 45 -1.05 -1.06 6.19
C HIS A 45 -1.63 -1.45 7.53
N LEU A 46 -0.83 -1.30 8.59
CA LEU A 46 -1.31 -1.33 9.96
C LEU A 46 -1.18 0.08 10.53
N SER A 47 -2.33 0.71 10.80
CA SER A 47 -2.34 1.97 11.52
C SER A 47 -1.88 1.69 12.94
N LYS A 48 -0.63 2.05 13.26
CA LYS A 48 -0.21 2.20 14.66
C LYS A 48 -1.17 3.21 15.25
N ALA A 49 -2.02 2.79 16.19
CA ALA A 49 -3.01 3.63 16.86
C ALA A 49 -2.42 5.02 17.14
N LYS A 50 -2.67 5.98 16.25
CA LYS A 50 -2.15 7.33 16.45
C LYS A 50 -3.05 7.95 17.49
N LYS A 51 -2.52 8.11 18.70
CA LYS A 51 -3.00 9.09 19.68
C LYS A 51 -3.33 10.38 18.92
N SER A 52 -4.58 10.82 19.00
CA SER A 52 -5.00 12.14 18.57
C SER A 52 -4.08 13.20 19.16
N ALA A 53 -3.31 13.94 18.34
CA ALA A 53 -2.64 15.19 18.73
C ALA A 53 -2.10 15.99 17.53
N LYS A 54 -2.91 16.93 17.04
CA LYS A 54 -2.60 18.37 16.85
C LYS A 54 -1.25 18.80 16.22
N LYS A 55 -1.33 19.46 15.04
CA LYS A 55 -0.73 20.76 14.59
C LYS A 55 -0.64 20.75 13.05
N LYS A 56 -0.90 21.82 12.29
CA LYS A 56 -0.95 23.26 12.59
C LYS A 56 -1.73 23.93 11.44
N GLY A 57 -2.68 24.80 11.76
CA GLY A 57 -3.01 25.89 10.86
C GLY A 57 -1.87 26.91 10.84
N LYS A 58 -1.66 27.52 9.70
CA LYS A 58 -1.35 28.93 9.56
C LYS A 58 -1.78 29.36 8.17
#